data_AF-A0A7J6L334-F1
#
_entry.id   AF-A0A7J6L334-F1
#
_cell.length_a   1.000
_cell.length_b   1.000
_cell.length_c   1.000
_cell.angle_alpha   90.00
_cell.angle_beta   90.00
_cell.angle_gamma   90.00
#
_symmetry.space_group_name_H-M   'P 1'
#
loop_
_entity.id
_entity.type
_entity.pdbx_description
1 polymer ?
#
loop_
_entity_poly.entity_id
_entity_poly.type
_entity_poly.pdbx_seq_one_letter_code
_entity_poly.pdbx_strand_id
1 'polypeptide(L)'
;MPLRAAENPPAGPLGLVLSDPNKHLSVTAALVVSASPLLCIAILALIRIWVVVPVYSWLYILNVLSFVAPFVLYYAFLRNSTGYMLSFGVLSLALFILYVAYLIRVCSFVIACYHFSQDCKIDGSRVVDAVQTPRYKCSDYSVADFVNFGYWASTRSATCWGYGLLFGMVTVLSLVMAVYGFIYAVKLRKGILVTREAPVTYAYTVSQLKWSMECRA
;
A
#
# COMPACT_ATOMS: atom_id res chain seq x y z
N MET A 1 37.53 -17.88 -41.12
CA MET A 1 36.39 -17.46 -40.27
C MET A 1 36.85 -16.31 -39.38
N PRO A 2 36.17 -15.16 -39.43
CA PRO A 2 36.00 -14.40 -38.19
C PRO A 2 34.53 -14.06 -37.91
N LEU A 3 34.11 -14.55 -36.75
CA LEU A 3 33.18 -14.00 -35.76
C LEU A 3 32.23 -12.87 -36.20
N ARG A 4 30.95 -13.22 -36.27
CA ARG A 4 29.82 -12.28 -36.14
C ARG A 4 30.01 -11.45 -34.87
N ALA A 5 30.12 -10.13 -35.03
CA ALA A 5 29.96 -9.19 -33.94
C ALA A 5 28.58 -9.38 -33.31
N ALA A 6 28.53 -9.42 -31.99
CA ALA A 6 27.29 -9.43 -31.23
C ALA A 6 26.42 -8.25 -31.67
N GLU A 7 25.19 -8.54 -32.12
CA GLU A 7 24.15 -7.54 -32.38
C GLU A 7 23.88 -6.79 -31.07
N ASN A 8 24.47 -5.60 -30.96
CA ASN A 8 24.07 -4.64 -29.94
C ASN A 8 22.62 -4.24 -30.21
N PRO A 9 21.73 -4.24 -29.21
CA PRO A 9 20.38 -3.73 -29.39
C PRO A 9 20.45 -2.28 -29.87
N PRO A 10 19.58 -1.85 -30.80
CA PRO A 10 19.69 -0.57 -31.46
C PRO A 10 19.56 0.57 -30.43
N ALA A 11 20.67 1.25 -30.18
CA ALA A 11 20.71 2.48 -29.41
C ALA A 11 20.20 3.63 -30.30
N GLY A 12 19.04 4.20 -29.95
CA GLY A 12 18.56 5.43 -30.58
C GLY A 12 19.47 6.63 -30.28
N PRO A 13 19.39 7.70 -31.07
CA PRO A 13 20.17 8.91 -30.80
C PRO A 13 19.71 9.47 -29.44
N LEU A 14 20.68 9.80 -28.57
CA LEU A 14 20.57 10.11 -27.12
C LEU A 14 20.63 8.91 -26.15
N GLY A 15 20.92 7.68 -26.61
CA GLY A 15 21.13 6.54 -25.71
C GLY A 15 19.86 6.05 -24.99
N LEU A 16 18.69 6.48 -25.45
CA LEU A 16 17.41 6.02 -24.94
C LEU A 16 17.04 4.71 -25.65
N VAL A 17 17.10 3.63 -24.89
CA VAL A 17 16.63 2.30 -25.29
C VAL A 17 15.10 2.35 -25.45
N LEU A 18 14.63 2.08 -26.66
CA LEU A 18 13.21 1.92 -26.99
C LEU A 18 12.58 0.88 -26.05
N SER A 19 11.46 1.25 -25.43
CA SER A 19 10.77 0.37 -24.50
C SER A 19 10.03 -0.75 -25.24
N ASP A 20 10.27 -1.96 -24.75
CA ASP A 20 9.59 -3.17 -25.15
C ASP A 20 8.07 -3.05 -24.92
N PRO A 21 7.22 -3.21 -25.95
CA PRO A 21 5.76 -3.08 -25.85
C PRO A 21 5.13 -4.03 -24.81
N ASN A 22 5.80 -5.15 -24.50
CA ASN A 22 5.36 -6.08 -23.46
C ASN A 22 5.52 -5.54 -22.03
N LYS A 23 6.30 -4.47 -21.81
CA LYS A 23 6.53 -3.87 -20.48
C LYS A 23 5.46 -2.86 -20.06
N HIS A 24 4.66 -2.33 -21.00
CA HIS A 24 3.56 -1.40 -20.71
C HIS A 24 2.47 -2.03 -19.84
N LEU A 25 2.20 -3.33 -20.06
CA LEU A 25 1.20 -4.06 -19.27
C LEU A 25 1.59 -4.13 -17.79
N SER A 26 2.89 -4.32 -17.51
CA SER A 26 3.42 -4.46 -16.16
C SER A 26 3.40 -3.16 -15.35
N VAL A 27 3.61 -2.01 -16.00
CA VAL A 27 3.62 -0.70 -15.33
C VAL A 27 2.20 -0.24 -14.97
N THR A 28 1.26 -0.46 -15.88
CA THR A 28 -0.16 -0.14 -15.65
C THR A 28 -0.72 -1.02 -14.53
N ALA A 29 -0.38 -2.32 -14.54
CA ALA A 29 -0.72 -3.23 -13.45
C ALA A 29 -0.11 -2.79 -12.12
N ALA A 30 1.18 -2.42 -12.07
CA ALA A 30 1.83 -1.94 -10.85
C ALA A 30 1.15 -0.69 -10.27
N LEU A 31 0.68 0.23 -11.11
CA LEU A 31 -0.05 1.43 -10.66
C LEU A 31 -1.45 1.10 -10.15
N VAL A 32 -2.19 0.23 -10.84
CA VAL A 32 -3.49 -0.26 -10.35
C VAL A 32 -3.32 -0.94 -9.00
N VAL A 33 -2.34 -1.85 -8.89
CA VAL A 33 -2.04 -2.58 -7.64
C VAL A 33 -1.62 -1.63 -6.52
N SER A 34 -0.87 -0.55 -6.83
CA SER A 34 -0.49 0.48 -5.85
C SER A 34 -1.66 1.33 -5.35
N ALA A 35 -2.73 1.44 -6.14
CA ALA A 35 -3.93 2.20 -5.78
C ALA A 35 -4.97 1.32 -5.06
N SER A 36 -4.90 -0.01 -5.20
CA SER A 36 -5.81 -0.96 -4.53
C SER A 36 -5.94 -0.77 -3.02
N PRO A 37 -4.86 -0.45 -2.25
CA PRO A 37 -4.98 -0.11 -0.83
C PRO A 37 -6.00 1.00 -0.55
N LEU A 38 -6.10 2.01 -1.42
CA LEU A 38 -7.05 3.11 -1.27
C LEU A 38 -8.50 2.63 -1.41
N LEU A 39 -8.76 1.73 -2.36
CA LEU A 39 -10.09 1.13 -2.56
C LEU A 39 -10.49 0.29 -1.35
N CYS A 40 -9.59 -0.55 -0.84
CA CYS A 40 -9.84 -1.37 0.35
C CYS A 40 -10.15 -0.51 1.59
N ILE A 41 -9.39 0.57 1.80
CA ILE A 41 -9.62 1.53 2.88
C ILE A 41 -10.96 2.25 2.70
N ALA A 42 -11.32 2.65 1.47
CA ALA A 42 -12.58 3.32 1.19
C ALA A 42 -13.79 2.41 1.44
N ILE A 43 -13.74 1.14 1.01
CA ILE A 43 -14.76 0.12 1.31
C ILE A 43 -14.90 -0.05 2.83
N LEU A 44 -13.78 -0.09 3.56
CA LEU A 44 -13.78 -0.16 5.02
C LEU A 44 -14.42 1.07 5.67
N ALA A 45 -14.08 2.28 5.22
CA ALA A 45 -14.70 3.50 5.71
C ALA A 45 -16.23 3.47 5.50
N LEU A 46 -16.69 2.88 4.39
CA LEU A 46 -18.11 2.71 4.11
C LEU A 46 -18.77 1.70 5.06
N ILE A 47 -18.13 0.55 5.29
CA ILE A 47 -18.62 -0.48 6.23
C ILE A 47 -18.58 0.04 7.68
N ARG A 48 -17.62 0.91 8.02
CA ARG A 48 -17.51 1.58 9.34
C ARG A 48 -18.64 2.56 9.65
N ILE A 49 -19.39 3.05 8.66
CA ILE A 49 -20.57 3.88 8.89
C ILE A 49 -21.71 3.03 9.49
N TRP A 50 -21.69 1.71 9.25
CA TRP A 50 -22.73 0.78 9.68
C TRP A 50 -22.35 -0.05 10.90
N VAL A 51 -21.05 -0.32 11.07
CA VAL A 51 -20.50 -0.97 12.26
C VAL A 51 -19.71 0.10 12.98
N VAL A 52 -20.19 0.58 14.14
CA VAL A 52 -19.38 1.41 15.03
C VAL A 52 -18.10 0.61 15.23
N VAL A 53 -16.98 1.11 14.72
CA VAL A 53 -15.69 0.40 14.60
C VAL A 53 -14.61 1.29 15.22
N PRO A 54 -13.65 0.78 16.04
CA PRO A 54 -12.75 1.65 16.78
C PRO A 54 -11.81 2.31 15.77
N VAL A 55 -11.95 3.62 15.60
CA VAL A 55 -11.09 4.40 14.73
C VAL A 55 -9.87 4.82 15.54
N TYR A 56 -8.81 4.04 15.46
CA TYR A 56 -7.52 4.52 15.97
C TYR A 56 -7.04 5.67 15.11
N SER A 57 -6.49 6.70 15.76
CA SER A 57 -5.78 7.81 15.11
C SER A 57 -4.70 7.33 14.13
N TRP A 58 -4.17 6.13 14.37
CA TRP A 58 -3.22 5.41 13.50
C TRP A 58 -3.72 5.16 12.08
N LEU A 59 -5.04 5.00 11.89
CA LEU A 59 -5.63 4.75 10.57
C LEU A 59 -5.48 5.97 9.65
N TYR A 60 -5.51 7.18 10.20
CA TYR A 60 -5.30 8.39 9.40
C TYR A 60 -3.87 8.47 8.85
N ILE A 61 -2.88 8.06 9.63
CA ILE A 61 -1.47 8.01 9.19
C ILE A 61 -1.32 6.99 8.05
N LEU A 62 -1.89 5.79 8.22
CA LEU A 62 -1.91 4.76 7.19
C LEU A 62 -2.60 5.23 5.90
N ASN A 63 -3.71 5.96 6.02
CA ASN A 63 -4.41 6.52 4.87
C ASN A 63 -3.54 7.52 4.11
N VAL A 64 -2.94 8.49 4.79
CA VAL A 64 -2.08 9.50 4.16
C VAL A 64 -0.91 8.83 3.43
N LEU A 65 -0.22 7.89 4.09
CA LEU A 65 0.91 7.19 3.48
C LEU A 65 0.47 6.33 2.27
N SER A 66 -0.71 5.72 2.33
CA SER A 66 -1.28 4.93 1.23
C SER A 66 -1.69 5.79 0.04
N PHE A 67 -2.05 7.06 0.27
CA PHE A 67 -2.24 8.02 -0.81
C PHE A 67 -0.91 8.44 -1.45
N VAL A 68 0.15 8.64 -0.66
CA VAL A 68 1.44 9.12 -1.16
C VAL A 68 2.14 8.07 -2.04
N ALA A 69 2.04 6.79 -1.69
CA ALA A 69 2.73 5.70 -2.40
C ALA A 69 2.49 5.65 -3.93
N PRO A 70 1.25 5.67 -4.46
CA PRO A 70 1.01 5.66 -5.90
C PRO A 70 1.54 6.92 -6.61
N PHE A 71 1.56 8.09 -5.95
CA PHE A 71 2.16 9.29 -6.55
C PHE A 71 3.68 9.16 -6.67
N VAL A 72 4.35 8.65 -5.64
CA VAL A 72 5.80 8.40 -5.69
C VAL A 72 6.13 7.41 -6.80
N LEU A 73 5.33 6.35 -6.96
CA LEU A 73 5.48 5.38 -8.04
C LEU A 73 5.29 6.02 -9.42
N TYR A 74 4.26 6.85 -9.58
CA TYR A 74 3.99 7.57 -10.82
C TYR A 74 5.16 8.50 -11.21
N TYR A 75 5.67 9.28 -10.25
CA TYR A 75 6.86 10.13 -10.47
C TYR A 75 8.11 9.32 -10.80
N ALA A 76 8.28 8.16 -10.18
CA ALA A 76 9.41 7.28 -10.44
C ALA A 76 9.42 6.75 -11.89
N PHE A 77 8.25 6.40 -12.44
CA PHE A 77 8.11 6.04 -13.86
C PHE A 77 8.32 7.23 -14.80
N LEU A 78 7.72 8.39 -14.48
CA LEU A 78 7.88 9.62 -15.27
C LEU A 78 9.34 10.04 -15.41
N ARG A 79 10.13 9.91 -14.34
CA ARG A 79 11.52 10.36 -14.29
C ARG A 79 12.54 9.24 -14.53
N ASN A 80 12.10 7.98 -14.72
CA ASN A 80 12.98 6.79 -14.79
C ASN A 80 14.08 6.81 -13.70
N SER A 81 13.71 7.20 -12.49
CA SER A 81 14.71 7.50 -11.45
C SER A 81 14.82 6.37 -10.43
N THR A 82 16.03 5.83 -10.31
CA THR A 82 16.38 4.84 -9.30
C THR A 82 16.07 5.32 -7.89
N GLY A 83 16.32 6.61 -7.59
CA GLY A 83 16.05 7.20 -6.28
C GLY A 83 14.57 7.14 -5.92
N TYR A 84 13.70 7.61 -6.82
CA TYR A 84 12.25 7.58 -6.59
C TYR A 84 11.68 6.15 -6.52
N MET A 85 12.20 5.21 -7.32
CA MET A 85 11.79 3.79 -7.21
C MET A 85 12.22 3.15 -5.89
N LEU A 86 13.41 3.50 -5.39
CA LEU A 86 13.88 3.01 -4.11
C LEU A 86 13.08 3.62 -2.95
N SER A 87 12.77 4.92 -3.01
CA SER A 87 11.86 5.58 -2.06
C SER A 87 10.47 4.93 -2.06
N PHE A 88 9.94 4.58 -3.23
CA PHE A 88 8.67 3.85 -3.34
C PHE A 88 8.74 2.46 -2.68
N GLY A 89 9.82 1.71 -2.93
CA GLY A 89 10.03 0.39 -2.32
C GLY A 89 10.10 0.46 -0.79
N VAL A 90 10.86 1.42 -0.26
CA VAL A 90 10.98 1.66 1.20
C VAL A 90 9.65 2.10 1.80
N LEU A 91 8.93 3.02 1.14
CA LEU A 91 7.61 3.48 1.61
C LEU A 91 6.60 2.33 1.64
N SER A 92 6.61 1.47 0.62
CA SER A 92 5.72 0.29 0.55
C SER A 92 6.06 -0.74 1.62
N LEU A 93 7.34 -0.93 1.94
CA LEU A 93 7.79 -1.79 3.04
C LEU A 93 7.37 -1.22 4.40
N ALA A 94 7.51 0.09 4.60
CA ALA A 94 7.06 0.76 5.81
C ALA A 94 5.53 0.62 5.98
N LEU A 95 4.76 0.82 4.91
CA LEU A 95 3.32 0.57 4.90
C LEU A 95 2.98 -0.88 5.30
N PHE A 96 3.68 -1.87 4.76
CA PHE A 96 3.52 -3.27 5.16
C PHE A 96 3.70 -3.46 6.67
N ILE A 97 4.80 -2.97 7.25
CA ILE A 97 5.08 -3.08 8.69
C ILE A 97 3.98 -2.40 9.52
N LEU A 98 3.56 -1.20 9.11
CA LEU A 98 2.55 -0.43 9.81
C LEU A 98 1.17 -1.10 9.75
N TYR A 99 0.81 -1.74 8.63
CA TYR A 99 -0.43 -2.50 8.49
C TYR A 99 -0.44 -3.78 9.34
N VAL A 100 0.69 -4.50 9.40
CA VAL A 100 0.83 -5.67 10.30
C VAL A 100 0.67 -5.24 11.76
N ALA A 101 1.35 -4.16 12.18
CA ALA A 101 1.24 -3.65 13.54
C ALA A 101 -0.19 -3.20 13.87
N TYR A 102 -0.89 -2.60 12.90
CA TYR A 102 -2.28 -2.19 13.04
C TYR A 102 -3.22 -3.40 13.25
N LEU A 103 -3.09 -4.44 12.43
CA LEU A 103 -3.85 -5.69 12.58
C LEU A 103 -3.69 -6.31 13.96
N ILE A 104 -2.45 -6.41 14.44
CA ILE A 104 -2.14 -6.94 15.77
C ILE A 104 -2.81 -6.09 16.84
N ARG A 105 -2.72 -4.76 16.77
CA ARG A 105 -3.33 -3.87 17.76
C ARG A 105 -4.85 -3.99 17.82
N VAL A 106 -5.53 -4.04 16.66
CA VAL A 106 -6.99 -4.19 16.62
C VAL A 106 -7.39 -5.52 17.26
N CYS A 107 -6.78 -6.64 16.86
CA CYS A 107 -7.09 -7.95 17.42
C CYS A 107 -6.80 -8.01 18.93
N SER A 108 -5.65 -7.50 19.37
CA SER A 108 -5.29 -7.46 20.80
C SER A 108 -6.26 -6.62 21.63
N PHE A 109 -6.73 -5.48 21.11
CA PHE A 109 -7.72 -4.66 21.79
C PHE A 109 -9.06 -5.38 21.94
N VAL A 110 -9.56 -6.00 20.87
CA VAL A 110 -10.84 -6.71 20.91
C VAL A 110 -10.76 -7.93 21.85
N ILE A 111 -9.62 -8.62 21.89
CA ILE A 111 -9.35 -9.68 22.87
C ILE A 111 -9.33 -9.12 24.30
N ALA A 112 -8.73 -7.94 24.52
CA ALA A 112 -8.75 -7.26 25.81
C ALA A 112 -10.18 -6.91 26.24
N CYS A 113 -11.01 -6.37 25.34
CA CYS A 113 -12.44 -6.13 25.60
C CYS A 113 -13.19 -7.41 25.96
N TYR A 114 -12.89 -8.51 25.27
CA TYR A 114 -13.46 -9.82 25.60
C TYR A 114 -13.08 -10.24 27.03
N HIS A 115 -11.80 -10.19 27.41
CA HIS A 115 -11.38 -10.51 28.77
C HIS A 115 -12.00 -9.57 29.81
N PHE A 116 -12.06 -8.27 29.52
CA PHE A 116 -12.73 -7.30 30.37
C PHE A 116 -14.21 -7.65 30.61
N SER A 117 -14.94 -8.07 29.57
CA SER A 117 -16.34 -8.48 29.69
C SER A 117 -16.56 -9.78 30.47
N GLN A 118 -15.52 -10.60 30.63
CA GLN A 118 -15.54 -11.82 31.44
C GLN A 118 -15.17 -11.54 32.90
N ASP A 119 -14.23 -10.63 33.11
CA ASP A 119 -13.67 -10.33 34.44
C ASP A 119 -14.51 -9.30 35.22
N CYS A 120 -15.34 -8.50 34.53
CA CYS A 120 -16.15 -7.43 35.11
C CYS A 120 -17.66 -7.64 34.88
N LYS A 121 -18.49 -7.05 35.75
CA LYS A 121 -19.96 -6.99 35.60
C LYS A 121 -20.50 -5.63 36.04
N ILE A 122 -21.74 -5.33 35.66
CA ILE A 122 -22.45 -4.14 36.14
C ILE A 122 -23.21 -4.49 37.41
N ASP A 123 -23.05 -3.68 38.46
CA ASP A 123 -23.86 -3.71 39.68
C ASP A 123 -24.38 -2.31 39.99
N GLY A 124 -25.68 -2.09 39.76
CA GLY A 124 -26.30 -0.77 39.81
C GLY A 124 -25.66 0.22 38.84
N SER A 125 -25.03 1.27 39.37
CA SER A 125 -24.38 2.34 38.60
C SER A 125 -22.87 2.18 38.46
N ARG A 126 -22.30 1.06 38.94
CA ARG A 126 -20.86 0.83 38.97
C ARG A 126 -20.51 -0.46 38.22
N VAL A 127 -19.29 -0.48 37.70
CA VAL A 127 -18.67 -1.70 37.18
C VAL A 127 -17.85 -2.32 38.31
N VAL A 128 -18.11 -3.58 38.60
CA VAL A 128 -17.50 -4.32 39.70
C VAL A 128 -16.87 -5.62 39.19
N ASP A 129 -15.97 -6.17 39.98
CA ASP A 129 -15.30 -7.41 39.66
C ASP A 129 -16.30 -8.58 39.63
N ALA A 130 -16.29 -9.36 38.55
CA ALA A 130 -17.07 -10.60 38.44
C ALA A 130 -16.28 -11.82 38.97
N VAL A 131 -14.95 -11.71 39.00
CA VAL A 131 -14.01 -12.75 39.43
C VAL A 131 -13.10 -12.23 40.55
N GLN A 132 -12.52 -13.13 41.36
CA GLN A 132 -11.68 -12.74 42.51
C GLN A 132 -10.40 -11.99 42.13
N THR A 133 -9.83 -12.25 40.94
CA THR A 133 -8.57 -11.65 40.48
C THR A 133 -8.71 -11.19 39.02
N PRO A 134 -9.39 -10.07 38.76
CA PRO A 134 -9.59 -9.57 37.41
C PRO A 134 -8.27 -9.05 36.82
N ARG A 135 -8.11 -9.17 35.49
CA ARG A 135 -6.92 -8.65 34.80
C ARG A 135 -6.88 -7.12 34.74
N TYR A 136 -8.06 -6.50 34.87
CA TYR A 136 -8.27 -5.06 34.85
C TYR A 136 -9.02 -4.65 36.11
N LYS A 137 -8.70 -3.49 36.69
CA LYS A 137 -9.50 -2.93 37.78
C LYS A 137 -10.86 -2.49 37.24
N CYS A 138 -11.92 -3.25 37.50
CA CYS A 138 -13.25 -2.96 36.97
C CYS A 138 -13.80 -1.61 37.47
N SER A 139 -13.39 -1.19 38.68
CA SER A 139 -13.76 0.08 39.30
C SER A 139 -13.32 1.33 38.53
N ASP A 140 -12.31 1.21 37.66
CA ASP A 140 -11.74 2.35 36.93
C ASP A 140 -12.58 2.72 35.70
N TYR A 141 -13.58 1.90 35.36
CA TYR A 141 -14.38 2.02 34.15
C TYR A 141 -15.82 2.37 34.46
N SER A 142 -16.42 3.20 33.59
CA SER A 142 -17.83 3.55 33.70
C SER A 142 -18.73 2.45 33.12
N VAL A 143 -20.02 2.48 33.46
CA VAL A 143 -21.02 1.60 32.83
C VAL A 143 -21.07 1.81 31.32
N ALA A 144 -20.86 3.04 30.84
CA ALA A 144 -20.82 3.35 29.41
C ALA A 144 -19.63 2.66 28.72
N ASP A 145 -18.45 2.66 29.36
CA ASP A 145 -17.28 1.95 28.86
C ASP A 145 -17.53 0.45 28.81
N PHE A 146 -18.16 -0.11 29.85
CA PHE A 146 -18.50 -1.53 29.89
C PHE A 146 -19.44 -1.93 28.76
N VAL A 147 -20.49 -1.17 28.49
CA VAL A 147 -21.41 -1.44 27.37
C VAL A 147 -20.68 -1.38 26.03
N ASN A 148 -19.80 -0.39 25.85
CA ASN A 148 -19.01 -0.24 24.64
C ASN A 148 -18.03 -1.43 24.46
N PHE A 149 -17.29 -1.81 25.51
CA PHE A 149 -16.39 -2.98 25.48
C PHE A 149 -17.15 -4.29 25.32
N GLY A 150 -18.34 -4.41 25.89
CA GLY A 150 -19.23 -5.56 25.70
C GLY A 150 -19.66 -5.71 24.23
N TYR A 151 -19.96 -4.60 23.55
CA TYR A 151 -20.24 -4.62 22.11
C TYR A 151 -19.04 -5.19 21.32
N TRP A 152 -17.82 -4.68 21.54
CA TRP A 152 -16.61 -5.19 20.86
C TRP A 152 -16.31 -6.65 21.16
N ALA A 153 -16.51 -7.06 22.41
CA ALA A 153 -16.35 -8.45 22.83
C ALA A 153 -17.30 -9.36 22.06
N SER A 154 -18.57 -8.95 21.90
CA SER A 154 -19.60 -9.73 21.19
C SER A 154 -19.33 -9.84 19.69
N THR A 155 -18.75 -8.81 19.07
CA THR A 155 -18.43 -8.81 17.64
C THR A 155 -17.02 -9.33 17.33
N ARG A 156 -16.29 -9.87 18.32
CA ARG A 156 -14.86 -10.18 18.21
C ARG A 156 -14.49 -10.95 16.95
N SER A 157 -15.18 -12.06 16.70
CA SER A 157 -14.89 -12.92 15.56
C SER A 157 -15.09 -12.16 14.24
N ALA A 158 -16.20 -11.44 14.09
CA ALA A 158 -16.49 -10.65 12.90
C ALA A 158 -15.47 -9.53 12.70
N THR A 159 -15.06 -8.86 13.79
CA THR A 159 -14.03 -7.80 13.73
C THR A 159 -12.68 -8.38 13.31
N CYS A 160 -12.18 -9.43 13.98
CA CYS A 160 -10.88 -10.01 13.64
C CYS A 160 -10.84 -10.58 12.20
N TRP A 161 -11.90 -11.25 11.75
CA TRP A 161 -11.98 -11.78 10.38
C TRP A 161 -12.11 -10.66 9.34
N GLY A 162 -12.99 -9.69 9.55
CA GLY A 162 -13.19 -8.57 8.62
C GLY A 162 -11.94 -7.73 8.46
N TYR A 163 -11.27 -7.39 9.58
CA TYR A 163 -9.99 -6.70 9.55
C TYR A 163 -8.89 -7.57 8.94
N GLY A 164 -8.79 -8.83 9.35
CA GLY A 164 -7.80 -9.77 8.86
C GLY A 164 -7.85 -9.98 7.36
N LEU A 165 -9.05 -10.13 6.77
CA LEU A 165 -9.21 -10.27 5.33
C LEU A 165 -8.83 -8.99 4.58
N LEU A 166 -9.42 -7.85 4.96
CA LEU A 166 -9.26 -6.60 4.20
C LEU A 166 -7.87 -5.99 4.39
N PHE A 167 -7.41 -5.83 5.62
CA PHE A 167 -6.05 -5.32 5.86
C PHE A 167 -4.99 -6.38 5.58
N GLY A 168 -5.31 -7.67 5.66
CA GLY A 168 -4.40 -8.73 5.22
C GLY A 168 -4.12 -8.62 3.72
N MET A 169 -5.15 -8.38 2.90
CA MET A 169 -4.96 -8.10 1.47
C MET A 169 -4.09 -6.86 1.26
N VAL A 170 -4.40 -5.73 1.92
CA VAL A 170 -3.60 -4.49 1.80
C VAL A 170 -2.14 -4.71 2.23
N THR A 171 -1.93 -5.51 3.28
CA THR A 171 -0.60 -5.89 3.78
C THR A 171 0.18 -6.64 2.71
N VAL A 172 -0.42 -7.69 2.13
CA VAL A 172 0.22 -8.49 1.06
C VAL A 172 0.53 -7.62 -0.16
N LEU A 173 -0.41 -6.77 -0.57
CA LEU A 173 -0.20 -5.84 -1.69
C LEU A 173 0.94 -4.86 -1.42
N SER A 174 1.05 -4.31 -0.21
CA SER A 174 2.14 -3.41 0.18
C SER A 174 3.50 -4.11 0.10
N LEU A 175 3.57 -5.38 0.51
CA LEU A 175 4.79 -6.19 0.39
C LEU A 175 5.16 -6.46 -1.07
N VAL A 176 4.18 -6.84 -1.89
CA VAL A 176 4.36 -7.07 -3.33
C VAL A 176 4.87 -5.79 -4.01
N MET A 177 4.29 -4.63 -3.67
CA MET A 177 4.73 -3.34 -4.18
C MET A 177 6.15 -2.97 -3.74
N ALA A 178 6.54 -3.31 -2.50
CA ALA A 178 7.90 -3.14 -2.05
C ALA A 178 8.88 -3.95 -2.91
N VAL A 179 8.57 -5.22 -3.15
CA VAL A 179 9.36 -6.12 -4.02
C VAL A 179 9.49 -5.53 -5.43
N TYR A 180 8.39 -5.07 -6.04
CA TYR A 180 8.43 -4.40 -7.33
C TYR A 180 9.32 -3.16 -7.32
N GLY A 181 9.18 -2.29 -6.31
CA GLY A 181 10.01 -1.09 -6.16
C GLY A 181 11.50 -1.42 -6.14
N PHE A 182 11.91 -2.43 -5.37
CA PHE A 182 13.31 -2.86 -5.30
C PHE A 182 13.80 -3.49 -6.62
N ILE A 183 13.01 -4.37 -7.24
CA ILE A 183 13.36 -4.98 -8.54
C ILE A 183 13.54 -3.91 -9.61
N TYR A 184 12.63 -2.94 -9.70
CA TYR A 184 12.71 -1.86 -10.67
C TYR A 184 13.87 -0.90 -10.37
N ALA A 185 14.16 -0.61 -9.10
CA ALA A 185 15.35 0.16 -8.73
C ALA A 185 16.64 -0.52 -9.19
N VAL A 186 16.76 -1.85 -9.02
CA VAL A 186 17.93 -2.61 -9.52
C VAL A 186 18.01 -2.56 -11.04
N LYS A 187 16.89 -2.71 -11.75
CA LYS A 187 16.83 -2.62 -13.22
C LYS A 187 17.27 -1.24 -13.72
N LEU A 188 16.76 -0.16 -13.12
CA LEU A 188 17.13 1.21 -13.46
C LEU A 188 18.60 1.49 -13.17
N ARG A 189 19.15 0.98 -12.05
CA ARG A 189 20.59 1.06 -11.76
C ARG A 189 21.46 0.36 -12.81
N LYS A 190 20.93 -0.68 -13.45
CA LYS A 190 21.58 -1.40 -14.58
C LYS A 190 21.32 -0.74 -15.94
N GLY A 191 20.70 0.44 -15.99
CA GLY A 191 20.40 1.17 -17.22
C GLY A 191 19.17 0.66 -18.00
N ILE A 192 18.38 -0.24 -17.41
CA ILE A 192 17.17 -0.77 -18.05
C ILE A 192 16.01 0.19 -17.75
N LEU A 193 15.61 0.96 -18.77
CA LEU A 193 14.50 1.91 -18.69
C LEU A 193 13.15 1.20 -18.47
N VAL A 194 12.26 1.87 -17.74
CA VAL A 194 10.92 1.36 -17.40
C VAL A 194 9.89 2.41 -17.81
N THR A 195 9.44 2.36 -19.06
CA THR A 195 8.53 3.38 -19.60
C THR A 195 7.07 2.96 -19.48
N ARG A 196 6.19 3.96 -19.38
CA ARG A 196 4.73 3.80 -19.34
C ARG A 196 4.06 4.08 -20.69
N GLU A 197 4.75 4.73 -21.64
CA GLU A 197 4.25 5.00 -22.99
C GLU A 197 5.30 4.66 -24.06
N ALA A 198 4.86 4.05 -25.16
CA ALA A 198 5.60 4.14 -26.42
C ALA A 198 5.67 5.62 -26.79
N PRO A 199 6.84 6.19 -27.15
CA PRO A 199 6.96 7.61 -27.41
C PRO A 199 6.30 7.95 -28.75
N VAL A 200 4.99 8.24 -28.75
CA VAL A 200 4.32 8.72 -29.97
C VAL A 200 4.61 10.20 -30.22
N THR A 201 5.09 10.96 -29.24
CA THR A 201 5.31 12.42 -29.37
C THR A 201 6.68 12.88 -29.87
N TYR A 202 7.65 11.99 -30.09
CA TYR A 202 8.96 12.38 -30.65
C TYR A 202 9.11 12.11 -32.15
N ALA A 203 8.13 11.45 -32.79
CA ALA A 203 8.16 11.17 -34.23
C ALA A 203 7.87 12.40 -35.10
N TYR A 204 7.25 13.45 -34.55
CA TYR A 204 6.87 14.65 -35.29
C TYR A 204 8.01 15.67 -35.41
N THR A 205 8.97 15.70 -34.48
CA THR A 205 10.11 16.63 -34.54
C THR A 205 11.28 16.10 -35.35
N VAL A 206 11.50 14.78 -35.42
CA VAL A 206 12.62 14.21 -36.20
C VAL A 206 12.31 14.16 -37.69
N SER A 207 11.05 13.91 -38.07
CA SER A 207 10.66 13.96 -39.50
C SER A 207 10.78 15.37 -40.07
N GLN A 208 10.36 16.42 -39.34
CA GLN A 208 10.55 17.80 -39.80
C GLN A 208 12.03 18.20 -39.91
N LEU A 209 12.90 17.74 -39.01
CA LEU A 209 14.34 18.03 -39.08
C LEU A 209 15.01 17.34 -40.28
N LYS A 210 14.62 16.11 -40.62
CA LYS A 210 15.19 15.37 -41.75
C LYS A 210 14.78 15.98 -43.11
N TRP A 211 13.52 16.37 -43.25
CA TRP A 211 13.04 17.07 -44.46
C TRP A 211 13.70 18.45 -44.64
N SER A 212 14.09 19.14 -43.55
CA SER A 212 14.76 20.44 -43.66
C SER A 212 16.22 20.36 -44.11
N MET A 213 16.88 19.20 -43.95
CA MET A 213 18.27 19.00 -44.36
C MET A 213 18.39 18.45 -45.79
N GLU A 214 17.42 17.65 -46.25
CA GLU A 214 17.44 17.11 -47.62
C GLU A 214 17.09 18.16 -48.70
N CYS A 215 16.49 19.29 -48.33
CA CYS A 215 16.24 20.42 -49.25
C CYS A 215 17.35 21.49 -49.28
N ARG A 216 18.52 21.24 -48.65
CA ARG A 216 19.69 22.14 -48.68
C ARG A 216 20.94 21.54 -49.34
N ALA A 217 20.83 20.38 -49.99
CA ALA A 217 21.89 19.78 -50.79
C ALA A 217 21.73 20.14 -52.27
#